data_AF-A0A066ZYF5-F1
#
_entry.id   AF-A0A066ZYF5-F1
#
_cell.length_a   1.000
_cell.length_b   1.000
_cell.length_c   1.000
_cell.angle_alpha   90.00
_cell.angle_beta   90.00
_cell.angle_gamma   90.00
#
_symmetry.space_group_name_H-M   'P 1'
#
loop_
_entity.id
_entity.type
_entity.pdbx_description
1 polymer ?
#
loop_
_entity_poly.entity_id
_entity_poly.type
_entity_poly.pdbx_seq_one_letter_code
_entity_poly.pdbx_strand_id
1 'polypeptide(L)'
;MILNHVALNENGLRRSIRVGLGATLGFTICKLMNWDYGVFFTIFPILLLGLVPEMNAHAAKQLLASSAISGIELGILGGLFGTHPGIMIPVVFVLFLYRFIAMSRGSLFLFGANGVLTLSIMLHFASYADTDINDMIFTNFGAGILSVLIAYAVTALIPDAEPLPKRTPPGKQPHRVRHEALMGASVATLSFVVFQVFDLYDSLSAQVTTILLLFPMHWHGSMDYARKRATGATLGVIYALVIQILLQDWTSELILVVLSLWIGTFLFCQTHVKEGVSSGAGFSAMTTLAVLFGLYLTPQNDLVFTSFYRVSSIMVAIIGTLVFCYLMHYLLNSFQATRFGD
;
A
#
# COMPACT_ATOMS: atom_id res chain seq x y z
N MET A 1 -19.55 3.82 -15.37
CA MET A 1 -19.15 5.24 -15.34
C MET A 1 -17.87 5.33 -14.50
N ILE A 2 -16.72 4.97 -15.07
CA ILE A 2 -15.49 4.66 -14.30
C ILE A 2 -14.46 5.81 -14.32
N LEU A 3 -14.58 6.74 -15.26
CA LEU A 3 -13.77 7.95 -15.32
C LEU A 3 -14.72 9.15 -15.42
N ASN A 4 -14.94 9.86 -14.31
CA ASN A 4 -15.61 11.15 -14.39
C ASN A 4 -14.68 12.10 -15.17
N HIS A 5 -15.18 12.69 -16.24
CA HIS A 5 -14.46 13.69 -17.03
C HIS A 5 -14.43 15.04 -16.30
N VAL A 6 -13.88 15.06 -15.08
CA VAL A 6 -13.58 16.29 -14.36
C VAL A 6 -12.25 16.82 -14.89
N ALA A 7 -12.23 18.08 -15.30
CA ALA A 7 -11.00 18.76 -15.69
C ALA A 7 -10.00 18.75 -14.53
N LEU A 8 -8.72 18.49 -14.83
CA LEU A 8 -7.68 18.49 -13.81
C LEU A 8 -7.42 19.94 -13.40
N ASN A 9 -7.76 20.28 -12.15
CA ASN A 9 -7.43 21.61 -11.62
C ASN A 9 -5.90 21.74 -11.39
N GLU A 10 -5.39 22.95 -11.26
CA GLU A 10 -3.95 23.24 -11.16
C GLU A 10 -3.29 22.51 -9.97
N ASN A 11 -3.91 22.56 -8.79
CA ASN A 11 -3.48 21.78 -7.61
C ASN A 11 -3.41 20.27 -7.90
N GLY A 12 -4.33 19.78 -8.74
CA GLY A 12 -4.35 18.39 -9.16
C GLY A 12 -3.15 18.02 -10.03
N LEU A 13 -2.81 18.87 -11.00
CA LEU A 13 -1.63 18.69 -11.83
C LEU A 13 -0.35 18.72 -11.01
N ARG A 14 -0.19 19.73 -10.14
CA ARG A 14 0.96 19.86 -9.25
C ARG A 14 1.11 18.62 -8.36
N ARG A 15 0.01 18.12 -7.78
CA ARG A 15 0.01 16.87 -7.01
C ARG A 15 0.45 15.66 -7.83
N SER A 16 -0.02 15.53 -9.08
CA SER A 16 0.40 14.44 -9.96
C SER A 16 1.89 14.48 -10.27
N ILE A 17 2.45 15.67 -10.51
CA ILE A 17 3.91 15.83 -10.70
C ILE A 17 4.65 15.45 -9.42
N ARG A 18 4.18 15.91 -8.25
CA ARG A 18 4.81 15.61 -6.96
C ARG A 18 4.85 14.12 -6.68
N VAL A 19 3.73 13.41 -6.86
CA VAL A 19 3.65 11.95 -6.65
C VAL A 19 4.56 11.21 -7.62
N GLY A 20 4.54 11.58 -8.91
CA GLY A 20 5.39 10.97 -9.93
C GLY A 20 6.87 11.12 -9.59
N LEU A 21 7.32 12.36 -9.36
CA LEU A 21 8.71 12.65 -8.96
C LEU A 21 9.08 11.96 -7.64
N GLY A 22 8.18 11.96 -6.66
CA GLY A 22 8.43 11.35 -5.36
C GLY A 22 8.69 9.85 -5.46
N ALA A 23 7.84 9.13 -6.18
CA ALA A 23 7.98 7.69 -6.40
C ALA A 23 9.25 7.37 -7.20
N THR A 24 9.56 8.16 -8.24
CA THR A 24 10.69 7.88 -9.13
C THR A 24 12.02 8.24 -8.51
N LEU A 25 12.12 9.32 -7.74
CA LEU A 25 13.33 9.67 -7.01
C LEU A 25 13.66 8.61 -5.96
N GLY A 26 12.65 8.13 -5.22
CA GLY A 26 12.83 7.03 -4.26
C GLY A 26 13.35 5.77 -4.94
N PHE A 27 12.70 5.35 -6.03
CA PHE A 27 13.14 4.20 -6.84
C PHE A 27 14.57 4.38 -7.39
N THR A 28 14.88 5.56 -7.94
CA THR A 28 16.18 5.84 -8.55
C THR A 28 17.29 5.74 -7.51
N ILE A 29 17.10 6.35 -6.33
CA ILE A 29 18.10 6.30 -5.27
C ILE A 29 18.29 4.86 -4.78
N CYS A 30 17.20 4.11 -4.58
CA CYS A 30 17.29 2.68 -4.22
C CYS A 30 18.13 1.89 -5.23
N LYS A 31 17.92 2.07 -6.54
CA LYS A 31 18.70 1.37 -7.58
C LYS A 31 20.14 1.85 -7.68
N LEU A 32 20.41 3.16 -7.56
CA LEU A 32 21.76 3.70 -7.59
C LEU A 32 22.61 3.24 -6.39
N MET A 33 21.97 3.09 -5.23
CA MET A 33 22.61 2.60 -4.01
C MET A 33 22.67 1.07 -3.93
N ASN A 34 22.08 0.38 -4.91
CA ASN A 34 21.93 -1.09 -4.95
C ASN A 34 21.29 -1.65 -3.67
N TRP A 35 20.24 -0.98 -3.18
CA TRP A 35 19.46 -1.42 -2.02
C TRP A 35 18.33 -2.36 -2.43
N ASP A 36 18.03 -3.32 -1.56
CA ASP A 36 16.92 -4.25 -1.73
C ASP A 36 15.56 -3.61 -1.40
N TYR A 37 14.48 -4.38 -1.55
CA TYR A 37 13.11 -3.98 -1.19
C TYR A 37 12.68 -2.62 -1.78
N GLY A 38 12.95 -2.40 -3.07
CA GLY A 38 12.60 -1.18 -3.80
C GLY A 38 11.13 -0.75 -3.69
N VAL A 39 10.25 -1.68 -3.32
CA VAL A 39 8.84 -1.41 -3.00
C VAL A 39 8.66 -0.38 -1.88
N PHE A 40 9.49 -0.35 -0.83
CA PHE A 40 9.36 0.64 0.23
C PHE A 40 9.66 2.05 -0.27
N PHE A 41 10.68 2.17 -1.13
CA PHE A 41 11.11 3.44 -1.72
C PHE A 41 10.12 4.02 -2.72
N THR A 42 9.25 3.19 -3.32
CA THR A 42 8.21 3.64 -4.24
C THR A 42 6.86 3.84 -3.57
N ILE A 43 6.45 2.92 -2.68
CA ILE A 43 5.15 2.98 -2.00
C ILE A 43 5.08 4.12 -1.00
N PHE A 44 6.11 4.35 -0.19
CA PHE A 44 6.04 5.38 0.86
C PHE A 44 5.81 6.79 0.28
N PRO A 45 6.51 7.24 -0.78
CA PRO A 45 6.18 8.50 -1.44
C PRO A 45 4.75 8.53 -2.01
N ILE A 46 4.26 7.42 -2.58
CA ILE A 46 2.90 7.34 -3.13
C ILE A 46 1.86 7.46 -2.01
N LEU A 47 2.07 6.82 -0.85
CA LEU A 47 1.18 6.96 0.30
C LEU A 47 1.21 8.39 0.84
N LEU A 48 2.41 8.94 1.02
CA LEU A 48 2.60 10.24 1.64
C LEU A 48 2.07 11.38 0.75
N LEU A 49 2.37 11.39 -0.54
CA LEU A 49 1.95 12.45 -1.47
C LEU A 49 0.58 12.18 -2.11
N GLY A 50 0.19 10.90 -2.22
CA GLY A 50 -1.05 10.47 -2.86
C GLY A 50 -2.26 10.37 -1.93
N LEU A 51 -2.06 10.10 -0.63
CA LEU A 51 -3.16 10.08 0.36
C LEU A 51 -3.28 11.37 1.14
N VAL A 52 -2.16 12.02 1.47
CA VAL A 52 -2.19 13.26 2.26
C VAL A 52 -2.47 14.44 1.35
N PRO A 53 -3.48 15.28 1.65
CA PRO A 53 -3.78 16.48 0.86
C PRO A 53 -2.64 17.51 0.91
N GLU A 54 -2.10 17.75 2.10
CA GLU A 54 -1.02 18.71 2.35
C GLU A 54 0.09 18.07 3.17
N MET A 55 1.32 18.11 2.67
CA MET A 55 2.47 17.60 3.40
C MET A 55 2.71 18.43 4.66
N ASN A 56 2.74 17.76 5.81
CA ASN A 56 2.91 18.42 7.11
C ASN A 56 3.73 17.53 8.07
N ALA A 57 4.21 18.15 9.16
CA ALA A 57 5.04 17.45 10.14
C ALA A 57 4.33 16.29 10.84
N HIS A 58 2.99 16.32 10.95
CA HIS A 58 2.23 15.23 11.54
C HIS A 58 2.20 14.01 10.63
N ALA A 59 2.00 14.20 9.32
CA ALA A 59 2.08 13.13 8.32
C ALA A 59 3.48 12.50 8.27
N ALA A 60 4.53 13.33 8.27
CA ALA A 60 5.92 12.87 8.31
C ALA A 60 6.21 12.02 9.56
N LYS A 61 5.79 12.50 10.74
CA LYS A 61 5.95 11.76 12.01
C LYS A 61 5.20 10.43 12.00
N GLN A 62 3.98 10.38 11.44
CA GLN A 62 3.21 9.14 11.33
C GLN A 62 3.91 8.10 10.46
N LEU A 63 4.48 8.50 9.32
CA LEU A 63 5.20 7.59 8.44
C LEU A 63 6.46 7.05 9.14
N LEU A 64 7.28 7.92 9.72
CA LEU A 64 8.52 7.52 10.41
C LEU A 64 8.24 6.65 11.63
N ALA A 65 7.23 7.01 12.44
CA ALA A 65 6.81 6.20 13.58
C ALA A 65 6.31 4.83 13.13
N SER A 66 5.55 4.76 12.04
CA SER A 66 5.08 3.51 11.48
C SER A 66 6.24 2.63 11.00
N SER A 67 7.21 3.18 10.27
CA SER A 67 8.39 2.43 9.82
C SER A 67 9.23 1.94 11.00
N ALA A 68 9.49 2.78 12.00
CA ALA A 68 10.25 2.41 13.18
C ALA A 68 9.56 1.31 14.00
N ILE A 69 8.26 1.47 14.28
CA ILE A 69 7.51 0.51 15.09
C ILE A 69 7.37 -0.83 14.36
N SER A 70 7.06 -0.84 13.06
CA SER A 70 7.03 -2.09 12.28
C SER A 70 8.39 -2.79 12.25
N GLY A 71 9.49 -2.04 12.18
CA GLY A 71 10.85 -2.60 12.25
C GLY A 71 11.16 -3.25 13.60
N ILE A 72 10.87 -2.54 14.70
CA ILE A 72 11.09 -3.06 16.06
C ILE A 72 10.24 -4.31 16.30
N GLU A 73 8.96 -4.28 15.93
CA GLU A 73 8.05 -5.42 16.10
C GLU A 73 8.50 -6.62 15.30
N LEU A 74 8.95 -6.43 14.05
CA LEU A 74 9.50 -7.51 13.26
C LEU A 74 10.77 -8.08 13.90
N GLY A 75 11.68 -7.23 14.37
CA GLY A 75 12.91 -7.69 15.03
C GLY A 75 12.62 -8.54 16.27
N ILE A 76 11.64 -8.13 17.08
CA ILE A 76 11.19 -8.90 18.25
C ILE A 76 10.54 -10.23 17.82
N LEU A 77 9.69 -10.21 16.79
CA LEU A 77 9.02 -11.40 16.27
C LEU A 77 10.02 -12.42 15.69
N GLY A 78 10.93 -11.95 14.84
CA GLY A 78 11.98 -12.78 14.24
C GLY A 78 12.91 -13.37 15.29
N GLY A 79 13.28 -12.61 16.32
CA GLY A 79 14.18 -13.07 17.37
C GLY A 79 13.55 -14.03 18.39
N LEU A 80 12.27 -13.87 18.75
CA LEU A 80 11.64 -14.61 19.84
C LEU A 80 10.62 -15.68 19.40
N PHE A 81 9.95 -15.48 18.25
CA PHE A 81 8.78 -16.27 17.88
C PHE A 81 8.88 -16.92 16.50
N GLY A 82 9.99 -16.74 15.77
CA GLY A 82 10.17 -17.29 14.41
C GLY A 82 10.00 -18.81 14.30
N THR A 83 10.27 -19.55 15.38
CA THR A 83 10.10 -21.02 15.44
C THR A 83 8.74 -21.47 15.98
N HIS A 84 7.86 -20.53 16.36
CA HIS A 84 6.60 -20.81 17.06
C HIS A 84 5.38 -20.24 16.31
N PRO A 85 4.98 -20.84 15.17
CA PRO A 85 3.91 -20.31 14.32
C PRO A 85 2.56 -20.20 15.04
N GLY A 86 2.27 -21.09 15.99
CA GLY A 86 1.02 -21.04 16.78
C GLY A 86 0.89 -19.79 17.66
N ILE A 87 2.01 -19.25 18.17
CA ILE A 87 2.04 -18.02 18.98
C ILE A 87 2.12 -16.79 18.06
N MET A 88 2.74 -16.93 16.89
CA MET A 88 2.89 -15.84 15.93
C MET A 88 1.52 -15.31 15.46
N ILE A 89 0.55 -16.19 15.19
CA ILE A 89 -0.79 -15.79 14.71
C ILE A 89 -1.51 -14.80 15.66
N PRO A 90 -1.71 -15.12 16.96
CA PRO A 90 -2.36 -14.18 17.87
C PRO A 90 -1.56 -12.89 18.07
N VAL A 91 -0.22 -12.94 18.02
CA VAL A 91 0.60 -11.72 18.10
C VAL A 91 0.37 -10.85 16.86
N VAL A 92 0.45 -11.42 15.65
CA VAL A 92 0.18 -10.71 14.39
C VAL A 92 -1.22 -10.11 14.39
N PHE A 93 -2.22 -10.81 14.93
CA PHE A 93 -3.57 -10.26 15.12
C PHE A 93 -3.58 -9.01 16.00
N VAL A 94 -2.91 -9.03 17.16
CA VAL A 94 -2.81 -7.86 18.04
C VAL A 94 -2.08 -6.71 17.34
N LEU A 95 -1.02 -7.00 16.60
CA LEU A 95 -0.24 -6.01 15.85
C LEU A 95 -1.07 -5.32 14.74
N PHE A 96 -1.93 -6.07 14.05
CA PHE A 96 -2.87 -5.47 13.11
C PHE A 96 -3.99 -4.72 13.82
N LEU A 97 -4.52 -5.26 14.93
CA LEU A 97 -5.63 -4.67 15.67
C LEU A 97 -5.36 -3.23 16.09
N TYR A 98 -4.23 -2.97 16.75
CA TYR A 98 -3.95 -1.61 17.21
C TYR A 98 -3.76 -0.62 16.05
N ARG A 99 -3.19 -1.08 14.92
CA ARG A 99 -3.00 -0.25 13.72
C ARG A 99 -4.33 0.08 13.06
N PHE A 100 -5.24 -0.88 12.97
CA PHE A 100 -6.59 -0.64 12.48
C PHE A 100 -7.41 0.23 13.43
N ILE A 101 -7.20 0.16 14.75
CA ILE A 101 -7.76 1.14 15.71
C ILE A 101 -7.23 2.54 15.42
N ALA A 102 -5.91 2.69 15.22
CA ALA A 102 -5.29 3.97 14.88
C ALA A 102 -5.83 4.54 13.56
N MET A 103 -6.01 3.67 12.57
CA MET A 103 -6.59 4.00 11.27
C MET A 103 -8.05 4.45 11.36
N SER A 104 -8.87 3.71 12.13
CA SER A 104 -10.31 3.99 12.31
C SER A 104 -10.57 5.32 13.03
N ARG A 105 -9.72 5.68 14.01
CA ARG A 105 -9.81 6.96 14.76
C ARG A 105 -9.49 8.20 13.92
N GLY A 106 -8.87 8.04 12.75
CA GLY A 106 -8.60 9.11 11.78
C GLY A 106 -7.40 10.00 12.11
N SER A 107 -7.12 10.31 13.38
CA SER A 107 -5.98 11.16 13.76
C SER A 107 -4.61 10.56 13.43
N LEU A 108 -4.53 9.22 13.42
CA LEU A 108 -3.34 8.42 13.12
C LEU A 108 -3.57 7.55 11.87
N PHE A 109 -4.33 8.06 10.90
CA PHE A 109 -4.69 7.32 9.70
C PHE A 109 -3.48 6.79 8.91
N LEU A 110 -2.47 7.63 8.64
CA LEU A 110 -1.28 7.19 7.89
C LEU A 110 -0.43 6.23 8.71
N PHE A 111 -0.33 6.44 10.02
CA PHE A 111 0.39 5.52 10.90
C PHE A 111 -0.22 4.13 10.82
N GLY A 112 -1.55 4.02 10.88
CA GLY A 112 -2.26 2.75 10.71
C GLY A 112 -2.13 2.20 9.29
N ALA A 113 -2.42 3.00 8.26
CA ALA A 113 -2.43 2.56 6.86
C ALA A 113 -1.05 2.09 6.38
N ASN A 114 0.00 2.90 6.60
CA ASN A 114 1.37 2.52 6.31
C ASN A 114 1.82 1.39 7.22
N GLY A 115 1.44 1.43 8.50
CA GLY A 115 1.82 0.41 9.47
C GLY A 115 1.34 -0.98 9.10
N VAL A 116 0.07 -1.14 8.70
CA VAL A 116 -0.47 -2.43 8.28
C VAL A 116 0.21 -2.88 7.00
N LEU A 117 0.35 -1.99 6.01
CA LEU A 117 0.98 -2.33 4.74
C LEU A 117 2.44 -2.77 4.90
N THR A 118 3.24 -1.96 5.58
CA THR A 118 4.66 -2.25 5.85
C THR A 118 4.80 -3.52 6.67
N LEU A 119 4.03 -3.67 7.75
CA LEU A 119 4.11 -4.88 8.58
C LEU A 119 3.71 -6.13 7.77
N SER A 120 2.68 -6.07 6.93
CA SER A 120 2.30 -7.20 6.08
C SER A 120 3.40 -7.59 5.11
N ILE A 121 4.02 -6.63 4.42
CA ILE A 121 5.16 -6.88 3.52
C ILE A 121 6.34 -7.49 4.28
N MET A 122 6.65 -6.94 5.44
CA MET A 122 7.77 -7.38 6.29
C MET A 122 7.53 -8.79 6.84
N LEU A 123 6.34 -9.07 7.37
CA LEU A 123 5.97 -10.40 7.85
C LEU A 123 5.93 -11.42 6.71
N HIS A 124 5.53 -11.01 5.50
CA HIS A 124 5.57 -11.87 4.33
C HIS A 124 6.98 -12.38 4.08
N PHE A 125 7.93 -11.47 3.81
CA PHE A 125 9.30 -11.85 3.51
C PHE A 125 10.02 -12.52 4.69
N ALA A 126 9.83 -12.03 5.92
CA ALA A 126 10.48 -12.61 7.09
C ALA A 126 10.04 -14.04 7.41
N SER A 127 8.96 -14.54 6.81
CA SER A 127 8.54 -15.93 6.99
C SER A 127 9.35 -16.92 6.14
N TYR A 128 10.20 -16.42 5.24
CA TYR A 128 11.06 -17.21 4.36
C TYR A 128 12.50 -17.23 4.86
N ALA A 129 13.15 -18.40 4.80
CA ALA A 129 14.45 -18.63 5.42
C ALA A 129 15.60 -17.79 4.82
N ASP A 130 15.50 -17.42 3.54
CA ASP A 130 16.55 -16.69 2.81
C ASP A 130 16.50 -15.17 3.04
N THR A 131 15.52 -14.68 3.80
CA THR A 131 15.32 -13.25 4.03
C THR A 131 16.21 -12.73 5.14
N ASP A 132 17.08 -11.77 4.83
CA ASP A 132 17.77 -10.98 5.85
C ASP A 132 16.80 -9.97 6.51
N ILE A 133 16.32 -10.33 7.70
CA ILE A 133 15.41 -9.52 8.50
C ILE A 133 16.05 -8.18 8.90
N ASN A 134 17.34 -8.17 9.22
CA ASN A 134 18.00 -6.93 9.66
C ASN A 134 18.11 -5.95 8.50
N ASP A 135 18.56 -6.42 7.33
CA ASP A 135 18.61 -5.60 6.13
C ASP A 135 17.22 -5.03 5.80
N MET A 136 16.18 -5.87 5.83
CA MET A 136 14.82 -5.41 5.56
C MET A 136 14.34 -4.34 6.56
N ILE A 137 14.67 -4.47 7.85
CA ILE A 137 14.32 -3.47 8.87
C ILE A 137 15.03 -2.14 8.59
N PHE A 138 16.34 -2.16 8.34
CA PHE A 138 17.12 -0.95 8.05
C PHE A 138 16.69 -0.31 6.74
N THR A 139 16.42 -1.10 5.72
CA THR A 139 15.93 -0.66 4.42
C THR A 139 14.56 0.01 4.53
N ASN A 140 13.62 -0.58 5.28
CA ASN A 140 12.33 0.06 5.58
C ASN A 140 12.51 1.42 6.30
N PHE A 141 13.41 1.49 7.27
CA PHE A 141 13.65 2.74 7.99
C PHE A 141 14.30 3.81 7.09
N GLY A 142 15.31 3.42 6.31
CA GLY A 142 15.97 4.28 5.32
C GLY A 142 14.99 4.78 4.25
N ALA A 143 14.12 3.90 3.75
CA ALA A 143 13.06 4.27 2.82
C ALA A 143 12.07 5.27 3.44
N GLY A 144 11.71 5.10 4.72
CA GLY A 144 10.86 6.03 5.45
C GLY A 144 11.47 7.42 5.55
N ILE A 145 12.74 7.53 5.98
CA ILE A 145 13.46 8.81 6.05
C ILE A 145 13.56 9.45 4.68
N LEU A 146 14.03 8.69 3.68
CA LEU A 146 14.22 9.21 2.34
C LEU A 146 12.89 9.66 1.72
N SER A 147 11.81 8.92 1.92
CA SER A 147 10.47 9.30 1.44
C SER A 147 10.01 10.63 2.03
N VAL A 148 10.23 10.86 3.33
CA VAL A 148 9.90 12.15 3.97
C VAL A 148 10.74 13.29 3.39
N LEU A 149 12.05 13.08 3.23
CA LEU A 149 12.95 14.09 2.65
C LEU A 149 12.53 14.45 1.22
N ILE A 150 12.27 13.44 0.38
CA ILE A 150 11.80 13.63 -0.99
C ILE A 150 10.45 14.36 -1.00
N ALA A 151 9.50 13.95 -0.16
CA ALA A 151 8.17 14.56 -0.12
C ALA A 151 8.25 16.04 0.28
N TYR A 152 9.09 16.41 1.24
CA TYR A 152 9.32 17.81 1.59
C TYR A 152 10.01 18.58 0.48
N ALA A 153 11.08 18.03 -0.12
CA ALA A 153 11.80 18.67 -1.20
C ALA A 153 10.89 18.94 -2.41
N VAL A 154 10.15 17.94 -2.86
CA VAL A 154 9.25 18.03 -4.01
C VAL A 154 8.04 18.93 -3.71
N THR A 155 7.55 18.96 -2.48
CA THR A 155 6.50 19.93 -2.07
C THR A 155 7.01 21.36 -1.99
N ALA A 156 8.26 21.56 -1.57
CA ALA A 156 8.89 22.89 -1.55
C ALA A 156 9.17 23.41 -2.98
N LEU A 157 9.58 22.53 -3.90
CA LEU A 157 9.83 22.87 -5.30
C LEU A 157 8.53 23.13 -6.09
N ILE A 158 7.46 22.42 -5.75
CA ILE A 158 6.15 22.50 -6.43
C ILE A 158 5.06 22.72 -5.37
N PRO A 159 4.93 23.95 -4.84
CA PRO A 159 3.93 24.26 -3.81
C PRO A 159 2.51 24.19 -4.37
N ASP A 160 1.52 24.07 -3.49
CA ASP A 160 0.11 24.16 -3.90
C ASP A 160 -0.23 25.58 -4.39
N ALA A 161 -1.07 25.70 -5.41
CA ALA A 161 -1.53 26.96 -6.00
C ALA A 161 -2.54 27.67 -5.09
N GLU A 162 -3.44 26.91 -4.47
CA GLU A 162 -4.42 27.40 -3.50
C GLU A 162 -4.40 26.55 -2.23
N PRO A 163 -4.56 27.15 -1.03
CA PRO A 163 -4.66 26.41 0.23
C PRO A 163 -5.81 25.41 0.22
N LEU A 164 -5.56 24.16 0.63
CA LEU A 164 -6.61 23.16 0.68
C LEU A 164 -7.41 23.28 1.98
N PRO A 165 -8.73 23.07 1.94
CA PRO A 165 -9.53 23.11 3.16
C PRO A 165 -9.13 21.98 4.10
N LYS A 166 -8.78 22.33 5.35
CA LYS A 166 -8.51 21.36 6.41
C LYS A 166 -9.80 20.61 6.74
N ARG A 167 -9.88 19.34 6.35
CA ARG A 167 -11.01 18.48 6.71
C ARG A 167 -10.70 17.74 8.01
N THR A 168 -11.35 18.12 9.09
CA THR A 168 -11.32 17.33 10.33
C THR A 168 -12.34 16.19 10.20
N PRO A 169 -11.93 14.92 10.20
CA PRO A 169 -12.88 13.82 10.16
C PRO A 169 -13.76 13.85 11.43
N PRO A 170 -15.07 13.62 11.32
CA PRO A 170 -15.95 13.56 12.47
C PRO A 170 -15.54 12.40 13.39
N GLY A 171 -15.67 12.59 14.70
CA GLY A 171 -15.40 11.55 15.69
C GLY A 171 -16.30 10.33 15.47
N LYS A 172 -15.71 9.14 15.39
CA LYS A 172 -16.46 7.89 15.27
C LYS A 172 -16.86 7.37 16.65
N GLN A 173 -18.06 6.81 16.73
CA GLN A 173 -18.53 6.16 17.97
C GLN A 173 -17.67 4.92 18.30
N PRO A 174 -17.47 4.59 19.59
CA PRO A 174 -16.55 3.51 20.00
C PRO A 174 -16.89 2.13 19.43
N HIS A 175 -18.17 1.77 19.38
CA HIS A 175 -18.65 0.50 18.84
C HIS A 175 -18.27 0.31 17.35
N ARG A 176 -18.37 1.38 16.54
CA ARG A 176 -17.93 1.41 15.15
C ARG A 176 -16.41 1.24 15.02
N VAL A 177 -15.62 1.89 15.89
CA VAL A 177 -14.16 1.73 15.88
C VAL A 177 -13.76 0.28 16.15
N ARG A 178 -14.44 -0.39 17.11
CA ARG A 178 -14.21 -1.81 17.41
C ARG A 178 -14.58 -2.70 16.22
N HIS A 179 -15.72 -2.45 15.59
CA HIS A 179 -16.18 -3.19 14.41
C HIS A 179 -15.16 -3.11 13.28
N GLU A 180 -14.79 -1.89 12.89
CA GLU A 180 -13.85 -1.62 11.80
C GLU A 180 -12.47 -2.25 12.10
N ALA A 181 -11.99 -2.12 13.35
CA ALA A 181 -10.69 -2.65 13.74
C ALA A 181 -10.64 -4.18 13.80
N LEU A 182 -11.65 -4.83 14.36
CA LEU A 182 -11.72 -6.29 14.42
C LEU A 182 -11.88 -6.91 13.05
N MET A 183 -12.68 -6.30 12.17
CA MET A 183 -12.82 -6.74 10.78
C MET A 183 -11.46 -6.66 10.07
N GLY A 184 -10.82 -5.49 10.09
CA GLY A 184 -9.53 -5.28 9.44
C GLY A 184 -8.45 -6.24 9.96
N ALA A 185 -8.32 -6.35 11.29
CA ALA A 185 -7.31 -7.21 11.90
C ALA A 185 -7.52 -8.68 11.56
N SER A 186 -8.77 -9.17 11.65
CA SER A 186 -9.07 -10.58 11.36
C SER A 186 -8.77 -10.93 9.91
N VAL A 187 -9.17 -10.08 8.96
CA VAL A 187 -8.95 -10.34 7.53
C VAL A 187 -7.46 -10.20 7.15
N ALA A 188 -6.74 -9.23 7.72
CA ALA A 188 -5.30 -9.09 7.52
C ALA A 188 -4.50 -10.27 8.09
N THR A 189 -4.86 -10.75 9.30
CA THR A 189 -4.23 -11.94 9.89
C THR A 189 -4.53 -13.18 9.07
N LEU A 190 -5.76 -13.35 8.60
CA LEU A 190 -6.10 -14.47 7.73
C LEU A 190 -5.33 -14.41 6.41
N SER A 191 -5.19 -13.23 5.82
CA SER A 191 -4.35 -13.03 4.63
C SER A 191 -2.91 -13.45 4.90
N PHE A 192 -2.32 -13.04 6.02
CA PHE A 192 -1.00 -13.51 6.44
C PHE A 192 -0.94 -15.05 6.52
N VAL A 193 -1.87 -15.69 7.24
CA VAL A 193 -1.90 -17.16 7.39
C VAL A 193 -2.02 -17.87 6.04
N VAL A 194 -2.91 -17.42 5.16
CA VAL A 194 -3.08 -18.01 3.82
C VAL A 194 -1.79 -17.91 3.02
N PHE A 195 -1.13 -16.74 3.03
CA PHE A 195 0.12 -16.55 2.30
C PHE A 195 1.25 -17.45 2.82
N GLN A 196 1.30 -17.71 4.13
CA GLN A 196 2.29 -18.63 4.70
C GLN A 196 1.96 -20.10 4.46
N VAL A 197 0.70 -20.51 4.60
CA VAL A 197 0.29 -21.91 4.44
C VAL A 197 0.41 -22.39 2.99
N PHE A 198 0.10 -21.51 2.03
CA PHE A 198 0.14 -21.84 0.61
C PHE A 198 1.45 -21.46 -0.09
N ASP A 199 2.45 -21.02 0.67
CA ASP A 199 3.77 -20.61 0.14
C ASP A 199 3.67 -19.64 -1.05
N LEU A 200 2.96 -18.53 -0.85
CA LEU A 200 2.65 -17.55 -1.89
C LEU A 200 3.75 -16.48 -2.01
N TYR A 201 5.02 -16.88 -2.02
CA TYR A 201 6.19 -16.00 -1.97
C TYR A 201 6.17 -14.92 -3.07
N ASP A 202 5.86 -15.35 -4.30
CA ASP A 202 5.87 -14.54 -5.52
C ASP A 202 4.60 -13.69 -5.72
N SER A 203 3.62 -13.83 -4.82
CA SER A 203 2.29 -13.22 -4.92
C SER A 203 2.11 -11.98 -4.02
N LEU A 204 3.18 -11.28 -3.66
CA LEU A 204 3.10 -10.08 -2.79
C LEU A 204 2.09 -9.03 -3.29
N SER A 205 1.96 -8.86 -4.62
CA SER A 205 0.95 -7.96 -5.20
C SER A 205 -0.49 -8.29 -4.76
N ALA A 206 -0.81 -9.58 -4.60
CA ALA A 206 -2.11 -10.05 -4.13
C ALA A 206 -2.27 -9.83 -2.62
N GLN A 207 -1.21 -9.98 -1.83
CA GLN A 207 -1.25 -9.68 -0.39
C GLN A 207 -1.43 -8.18 -0.13
N VAL A 208 -0.65 -7.33 -0.81
CA VAL A 208 -0.80 -5.87 -0.77
C VAL A 208 -2.20 -5.46 -1.19
N THR A 209 -2.77 -6.13 -2.20
CA THR A 209 -4.17 -5.90 -2.60
C THR A 209 -5.14 -6.20 -1.46
N THR A 210 -4.97 -7.32 -0.77
CA THR A 210 -5.80 -7.69 0.39
C THR A 210 -5.78 -6.59 1.44
N ILE A 211 -4.60 -6.07 1.78
CA ILE A 211 -4.44 -4.99 2.77
C ILE A 211 -5.06 -3.68 2.30
N LEU A 212 -4.80 -3.27 1.05
CA LEU A 212 -5.36 -2.03 0.50
C LEU A 212 -6.89 -2.08 0.44
N LEU A 213 -7.51 -3.24 0.22
CA LEU A 213 -8.97 -3.41 0.26
C LEU A 213 -9.58 -3.13 1.63
N LEU A 214 -8.79 -3.22 2.70
CA LEU A 214 -9.22 -2.95 4.06
C LEU A 214 -9.11 -1.47 4.43
N PHE A 215 -8.52 -0.63 3.57
CA PHE A 215 -8.36 0.80 3.85
C PHE A 215 -9.68 1.58 4.03
N PRO A 216 -10.79 1.23 3.35
CA PRO A 216 -12.10 1.80 3.66
C PRO A 216 -12.63 1.45 5.06
N MET A 217 -12.05 0.46 5.75
CA MET A 217 -12.35 0.04 7.13
C MET A 217 -13.73 -0.61 7.38
N HIS A 218 -14.61 -0.69 6.38
CA HIS A 218 -15.93 -1.29 6.54
C HIS A 218 -16.39 -2.00 5.26
N TRP A 219 -17.33 -2.94 5.41
CA TRP A 219 -17.82 -3.81 4.33
C TRP A 219 -18.21 -3.06 3.06
N HIS A 220 -19.15 -2.11 3.16
CA HIS A 220 -19.63 -1.35 2.00
C HIS A 220 -18.50 -0.60 1.28
N GLY A 221 -17.54 -0.03 2.04
CA GLY A 221 -16.41 0.69 1.47
C GLY A 221 -15.43 -0.25 0.79
N SER A 222 -15.16 -1.41 1.37
CA SER A 222 -14.35 -2.46 0.74
C SER A 222 -14.98 -3.01 -0.53
N MET A 223 -16.31 -3.18 -0.55
CA MET A 223 -17.07 -3.58 -1.74
C MET A 223 -16.96 -2.53 -2.86
N ASP A 224 -17.20 -1.26 -2.54
CA ASP A 224 -17.10 -0.15 -3.51
C ASP A 224 -15.66 -0.01 -4.05
N TYR A 225 -14.67 -0.16 -3.16
CA TYR A 225 -13.28 -0.08 -3.53
C TYR A 225 -12.80 -1.31 -4.31
N ALA A 226 -13.37 -2.49 -4.12
CA ALA A 226 -12.93 -3.71 -4.81
C ALA A 226 -12.97 -3.60 -6.32
N ARG A 227 -14.02 -2.97 -6.88
CA ARG A 227 -14.09 -2.72 -8.34
C ARG A 227 -12.98 -1.80 -8.81
N LYS A 228 -12.74 -0.71 -8.06
CA LYS A 228 -11.67 0.26 -8.36
C LYS A 228 -10.29 -0.39 -8.25
N ARG A 229 -10.08 -1.23 -7.24
CA ARG A 229 -8.86 -2.01 -7.04
C ARG A 229 -8.64 -2.99 -8.18
N ALA A 230 -9.67 -3.76 -8.56
CA ALA A 230 -9.60 -4.65 -9.71
C ALA A 230 -9.20 -3.91 -10.99
N THR A 231 -9.92 -2.83 -11.34
CA THR A 231 -9.62 -2.06 -12.55
C THR A 231 -8.22 -1.43 -12.50
N GLY A 232 -7.86 -0.76 -11.41
CA GLY A 232 -6.56 -0.12 -11.28
C GLY A 232 -5.40 -1.09 -11.28
N ALA A 233 -5.53 -2.24 -10.58
CA ALA A 233 -4.50 -3.26 -10.57
C ALA A 233 -4.30 -3.89 -11.95
N THR A 234 -5.38 -4.21 -12.66
CA THR A 234 -5.31 -4.71 -14.04
C THR A 234 -4.64 -3.68 -14.96
N LEU A 235 -4.99 -2.39 -14.86
CA LEU A 235 -4.35 -1.33 -15.63
C LEU A 235 -2.86 -1.19 -15.31
N GLY A 236 -2.48 -1.28 -14.04
CA GLY A 236 -1.07 -1.25 -13.61
C GLY A 236 -0.27 -2.43 -14.15
N VAL A 237 -0.84 -3.65 -14.13
CA VAL A 237 -0.18 -4.83 -14.71
C VAL A 237 -0.06 -4.71 -16.24
N ILE A 238 -1.12 -4.28 -16.94
CA ILE A 238 -1.09 -4.06 -18.39
C ILE A 238 -0.06 -2.99 -18.75
N TYR A 239 0.02 -1.91 -17.98
CA TYR A 239 1.03 -0.88 -18.21
C TYR A 239 2.45 -1.44 -18.04
N ALA A 240 2.73 -2.14 -16.94
CA ALA A 240 4.03 -2.75 -16.70
C ALA A 240 4.41 -3.76 -17.80
N LEU A 241 3.43 -4.56 -18.26
CA LEU A 241 3.56 -5.44 -19.41
C LEU A 241 4.00 -4.69 -20.67
N VAL A 242 3.29 -3.63 -21.03
CA VAL A 242 3.61 -2.81 -22.21
C VAL A 242 5.01 -2.23 -22.08
N ILE A 243 5.38 -1.68 -20.92
CA ILE A 243 6.74 -1.16 -20.70
C ILE A 243 7.79 -2.26 -20.85
N GLN A 244 7.55 -3.46 -20.33
CA GLN A 244 8.49 -4.56 -20.46
C GLN A 244 8.66 -5.00 -21.93
N ILE A 245 7.58 -4.98 -22.73
CA ILE A 245 7.63 -5.23 -24.19
C ILE A 245 8.33 -4.10 -24.95
N LEU A 246 8.22 -2.85 -24.48
CA LEU A 246 8.87 -1.71 -25.12
C LEU A 246 10.36 -1.65 -24.79
N LEU A 247 10.73 -1.98 -23.55
CA LEU A 247 12.12 -1.92 -23.10
C LEU A 247 12.91 -3.16 -23.51
N GLN A 248 12.36 -4.38 -23.45
CA GLN A 248 13.07 -5.63 -23.81
C GLN A 248 14.52 -5.64 -23.25
N ASP A 249 15.51 -5.62 -24.13
CA ASP A 249 16.94 -5.61 -23.81
C ASP A 249 17.40 -4.36 -23.03
N TRP A 250 16.62 -3.28 -23.09
CA TRP A 250 16.87 -2.00 -22.42
C TRP A 250 16.32 -1.94 -20.99
N THR A 251 15.83 -3.06 -20.45
CA THR A 251 15.32 -3.14 -19.07
C THR A 251 16.43 -2.91 -18.03
N SER A 252 17.70 -3.08 -18.42
CA SER A 252 18.86 -2.71 -17.58
C SER A 252 19.14 -1.22 -17.53
N GLU A 253 18.61 -0.43 -18.47
CA GLU A 253 18.87 1.00 -18.55
C GLU A 253 17.99 1.76 -17.56
N LEU A 254 18.59 2.13 -16.42
CA LEU A 254 17.90 2.77 -15.31
C LEU A 254 17.11 4.01 -15.75
N ILE A 255 17.66 4.82 -16.67
CA ILE A 255 17.02 6.04 -17.16
C ILE A 255 15.66 5.71 -17.82
N LEU A 256 15.61 4.68 -18.66
CA LEU A 256 14.39 4.30 -19.38
C LEU A 256 13.34 3.70 -18.44
N VAL A 257 13.78 2.91 -17.45
CA VAL A 257 12.91 2.36 -16.40
C VAL A 257 12.33 3.48 -15.54
N VAL A 258 13.16 4.43 -15.10
CA VAL A 258 12.75 5.57 -14.26
C VAL A 258 11.77 6.46 -15.01
N LEU A 259 12.04 6.76 -16.28
CA LEU A 259 11.12 7.54 -17.13
C LEU A 259 9.78 6.82 -17.30
N SER A 260 9.79 5.51 -17.52
CA SER A 260 8.57 4.71 -17.64
C SER A 260 7.78 4.71 -16.33
N LEU A 261 8.44 4.52 -15.18
CA LEU A 261 7.79 4.61 -13.87
C LEU A 261 7.18 6.01 -13.66
N TRP A 262 7.88 7.07 -14.06
CA TRP A 262 7.41 8.45 -13.92
C TRP A 262 6.16 8.70 -14.76
N ILE A 263 6.17 8.30 -16.03
CA ILE A 263 5.01 8.43 -16.93
C ILE A 263 3.81 7.69 -16.35
N GLY A 264 3.99 6.42 -15.96
CA GLY A 264 2.91 5.60 -15.41
C GLY A 264 2.33 6.17 -14.13
N THR A 265 3.19 6.51 -13.16
CA THR A 265 2.75 7.08 -11.88
C THR A 265 2.09 8.46 -12.06
N PHE A 266 2.60 9.30 -12.95
CA PHE A 266 1.99 10.59 -13.29
C PHE A 266 0.59 10.43 -13.86
N LEU A 267 0.40 9.59 -14.89
CA LEU A 267 -0.90 9.36 -15.55
C LEU A 267 -1.94 8.76 -14.58
N PHE A 268 -1.53 7.79 -13.77
CA PHE A 268 -2.42 7.19 -12.78
C PHE A 268 -2.70 8.12 -11.61
N CYS A 269 -1.77 9.00 -11.23
CA CYS A 269 -2.03 10.04 -10.24
C CYS A 269 -3.06 11.05 -10.75
N GLN A 270 -3.01 11.45 -12.02
CA GLN A 270 -4.04 12.32 -12.59
C GLN A 270 -5.43 11.68 -12.49
N THR A 271 -5.51 10.38 -12.74
CA THR A 271 -6.76 9.62 -12.60
C THR A 271 -7.21 9.63 -11.14
N HIS A 272 -6.32 9.30 -10.20
CA HIS A 272 -6.59 9.32 -8.76
C HIS A 272 -7.13 10.67 -8.27
N VAL A 273 -6.50 11.76 -8.69
CA VAL A 273 -6.92 13.12 -8.34
C VAL A 273 -8.32 13.42 -8.86
N LYS A 274 -8.62 13.04 -10.12
CA LYS A 274 -9.96 13.24 -10.72
C LYS A 274 -11.05 12.40 -10.04
N GLU A 275 -10.71 11.24 -9.51
CA GLU A 275 -11.65 10.39 -8.77
C GLU A 275 -12.07 11.01 -7.43
N GLY A 276 -11.26 11.90 -6.85
CA GLY A 276 -11.59 12.66 -5.64
C GLY A 276 -11.81 11.80 -4.38
N VAL A 277 -11.48 10.51 -4.43
CA VAL A 277 -11.58 9.56 -3.32
C VAL A 277 -10.20 9.25 -2.76
N SER A 278 -10.13 8.90 -1.48
CA SER A 278 -8.86 8.54 -0.83
C SER A 278 -8.18 7.33 -1.47
N SER A 279 -8.96 6.37 -1.97
CA SER A 279 -8.44 5.16 -2.61
C SER A 279 -9.25 4.85 -3.88
N GLY A 280 -8.77 5.35 -5.01
CA GLY A 280 -9.39 5.19 -6.32
C GLY A 280 -8.72 4.14 -7.21
N ALA A 281 -9.19 3.97 -8.45
CA ALA A 281 -8.54 3.11 -9.42
C ALA A 281 -7.15 3.64 -9.81
N GLY A 282 -6.97 4.96 -9.85
CA GLY A 282 -5.66 5.58 -10.08
C GLY A 282 -4.67 5.26 -8.96
N PHE A 283 -5.08 5.37 -7.69
CA PHE A 283 -4.25 4.99 -6.55
C PHE A 283 -3.91 3.50 -6.55
N SER A 284 -4.88 2.67 -6.91
CA SER A 284 -4.66 1.25 -7.10
C SER A 284 -3.60 0.98 -8.18
N ALA A 285 -3.68 1.64 -9.33
CA ALA A 285 -2.70 1.47 -10.41
C ALA A 285 -1.30 1.92 -9.99
N MET A 286 -1.18 3.07 -9.30
CA MET A 286 0.11 3.56 -8.77
C MET A 286 0.74 2.58 -7.78
N THR A 287 -0.03 2.06 -6.82
CA THR A 287 0.48 1.08 -5.84
C THR A 287 0.84 -0.24 -6.51
N THR A 288 0.11 -0.66 -7.54
CA THR A 288 0.49 -1.81 -8.37
C THR A 288 1.82 -1.55 -9.10
N LEU A 289 2.01 -0.40 -9.74
CA LEU A 289 3.31 -0.06 -10.36
C LEU A 289 4.46 -0.06 -9.34
N ALA A 290 4.22 0.46 -8.14
CA ALA A 290 5.22 0.50 -7.08
C ALA A 290 5.71 -0.90 -6.69
N VAL A 291 4.79 -1.86 -6.56
CA VAL A 291 5.12 -3.27 -6.31
C VAL A 291 5.82 -3.90 -7.52
N LEU A 292 5.31 -3.68 -8.73
CA LEU A 292 5.85 -4.30 -9.95
C LEU A 292 7.27 -3.81 -10.29
N PHE A 293 7.49 -2.50 -10.30
CA PHE A 293 8.81 -1.92 -10.55
C PHE A 293 9.75 -2.14 -9.35
N GLY A 294 9.24 -2.01 -8.13
CA GLY A 294 10.02 -2.10 -6.91
C GLY A 294 10.57 -3.49 -6.59
N LEU A 295 9.91 -4.56 -7.06
CA LEU A 295 10.31 -5.95 -6.78
C LEU A 295 10.63 -6.78 -8.03
N TYR A 296 9.97 -6.52 -9.14
CA TYR A 296 9.86 -7.53 -10.20
C TYR A 296 10.35 -7.10 -11.58
N LEU A 297 10.95 -5.92 -11.72
CA LEU A 297 11.50 -5.51 -13.00
C LEU A 297 12.85 -6.19 -13.23
N THR A 298 12.80 -7.48 -13.59
CA THR A 298 13.94 -8.30 -13.97
C THR A 298 13.76 -8.78 -15.42
N PRO A 299 14.82 -8.73 -16.26
CA PRO A 299 14.74 -9.10 -17.68
C PRO A 299 14.39 -10.58 -17.99
N GLN A 300 14.28 -11.49 -17.01
CA GLN A 300 14.46 -12.94 -17.26
C GLN A 300 13.22 -13.86 -17.16
N ASN A 301 12.01 -13.36 -16.88
CA ASN A 301 10.83 -14.23 -16.69
C ASN A 301 9.85 -14.22 -17.87
N ASP A 302 9.10 -15.33 -18.05
CA ASP A 302 7.96 -15.41 -18.99
C ASP A 302 6.95 -14.31 -18.66
N LEU A 303 6.94 -13.31 -19.54
CA LEU A 303 6.18 -12.10 -19.37
C LEU A 303 4.67 -12.34 -19.33
N VAL A 304 4.21 -13.26 -20.17
CA VAL A 304 2.78 -13.54 -20.36
C VAL A 304 2.27 -14.33 -19.16
N PHE A 305 2.94 -15.44 -18.83
CA PHE A 305 2.54 -16.26 -17.69
C PHE A 305 2.58 -15.48 -16.38
N THR A 306 3.67 -14.76 -16.12
CA THR A 306 3.84 -13.97 -14.89
C THR A 306 2.74 -12.92 -14.75
N SER A 307 2.32 -12.31 -15.85
CA SER A 307 1.31 -11.25 -15.79
C SER A 307 -0.11 -11.79 -15.66
N PHE A 308 -0.43 -12.90 -16.33
CA PHE A 308 -1.68 -13.61 -16.08
C PHE A 308 -1.75 -14.13 -14.65
N TYR A 309 -0.67 -14.68 -14.11
CA TYR A 309 -0.57 -15.11 -12.73
C TYR A 309 -0.82 -13.94 -11.76
N ARG A 310 -0.20 -12.78 -11.99
CA ARG A 310 -0.42 -11.57 -11.17
C ARG A 310 -1.86 -11.07 -11.22
N VAL A 311 -2.47 -10.98 -12.41
CA VAL A 311 -3.86 -10.56 -12.53
C VAL A 311 -4.77 -11.56 -11.83
N SER A 312 -4.57 -12.86 -12.07
CA SER A 312 -5.38 -13.92 -11.49
C SER A 312 -5.28 -13.95 -9.96
N SER A 313 -4.06 -13.92 -9.40
CA SER A 313 -3.84 -13.91 -7.95
C SER A 313 -4.46 -12.69 -7.28
N ILE A 314 -4.35 -11.51 -7.91
CA ILE A 314 -5.02 -10.28 -7.44
C ILE A 314 -6.54 -10.45 -7.44
N MET A 315 -7.15 -11.00 -8.50
CA MET A 315 -8.60 -11.21 -8.56
C MET A 315 -9.09 -12.20 -7.51
N VAL A 316 -8.37 -13.33 -7.34
CA VAL A 316 -8.67 -14.32 -6.30
C VAL A 316 -8.56 -13.69 -4.91
N ALA A 317 -7.51 -12.90 -4.66
CA ALA A 317 -7.34 -12.19 -3.40
C ALA A 317 -8.46 -11.17 -3.14
N ILE A 318 -8.93 -10.44 -4.16
CA ILE A 318 -10.06 -9.52 -4.03
C ILE A 318 -11.33 -10.27 -3.62
N ILE A 319 -11.66 -11.37 -4.32
CA ILE A 319 -12.86 -12.16 -4.03
C ILE A 319 -12.77 -12.76 -2.61
N GLY A 320 -11.65 -13.39 -2.28
CA GLY A 320 -11.44 -13.98 -0.95
C GLY A 320 -11.56 -12.93 0.15
N THR A 321 -10.89 -11.79 -0.01
CA THR A 321 -10.95 -10.67 0.95
C THR A 321 -12.39 -10.19 1.15
N LEU A 322 -13.16 -10.02 0.07
CA LEU A 322 -14.55 -9.60 0.19
C LEU A 322 -15.41 -10.64 0.92
N VAL A 323 -15.27 -11.93 0.59
CA VAL A 323 -16.02 -12.98 1.30
C VAL A 323 -15.73 -12.92 2.80
N PHE A 324 -14.47 -12.81 3.20
CA PHE A 324 -14.13 -12.73 4.62
C PHE A 324 -14.53 -11.41 5.28
N CYS A 325 -14.44 -10.27 4.58
CA CYS A 325 -14.98 -9.00 5.07
C CYS A 325 -16.49 -9.10 5.32
N TYR A 326 -17.25 -9.74 4.44
CA TYR A 326 -18.68 -9.95 4.61
C TYR A 326 -18.99 -10.84 5.82
N LEU A 327 -18.32 -12.00 5.91
CA LEU A 327 -18.50 -12.93 7.02
C LEU A 327 -18.18 -12.27 8.35
N MET A 328 -17.07 -11.52 8.42
CA MET A 328 -16.70 -10.79 9.63
C MET A 328 -17.67 -9.66 9.95
N HIS A 329 -18.13 -8.91 8.94
CA HIS A 329 -19.15 -7.88 9.13
C HIS A 329 -20.44 -8.46 9.72
N TYR A 330 -20.92 -9.57 9.16
CA TYR A 330 -22.10 -10.28 9.63
C TYR A 330 -21.93 -10.79 11.07
N LEU A 331 -20.80 -11.44 11.36
CA LEU A 331 -20.48 -11.94 12.70
C LEU A 331 -20.42 -10.79 13.73
N LEU A 332 -19.70 -9.72 13.44
CA LEU A 332 -19.53 -8.58 14.35
C LEU A 332 -20.82 -7.80 14.57
N ASN A 333 -21.74 -7.79 13.60
CA ASN A 333 -23.07 -7.18 13.78
C ASN A 333 -23.98 -7.97 14.73
N SER A 334 -23.65 -9.22 15.04
CA SER A 334 -24.41 -10.04 15.98
C SER A 334 -24.18 -9.61 17.44
N PHE A 335 -23.15 -8.82 17.72
CA PHE A 335 -22.81 -8.35 19.07
C PHE A 335 -23.06 -6.85 19.22
N GLN A 336 -23.75 -6.45 20.30
CA GLN A 336 -24.04 -5.03 20.58
C GLN A 336 -22.76 -4.17 20.69
N ALA A 337 -21.69 -4.73 21.27
CA ALA A 337 -20.43 -4.02 21.49
C ALA A 337 -19.67 -3.67 20.20
N THR A 338 -20.00 -4.34 19.07
CA THR A 338 -19.34 -4.21 17.78
C THR A 338 -20.34 -4.02 16.64
N ARG A 339 -21.60 -3.69 16.93
CA ARG A 339 -22.59 -3.43 15.88
C ARG A 339 -22.14 -2.22 15.07
N PHE A 340 -22.24 -2.25 13.74
CA PHE A 340 -21.79 -1.12 12.92
C PHE A 340 -22.75 0.09 13.01
N GLY A 341 -24.01 -0.18 13.33
CA GLY A 341 -25.13 0.76 13.14
C GLY A 341 -25.73 0.56 11.74
N ASP A 342 -27.06 0.60 11.64
CA ASP A 342 -27.78 0.46 10.37
C ASP A 342 -27.54 1.65 9.43
#